data_AF-A0A0C3L2L0-F1
#
_entry.id   AF-A0A0C3L2L0-F1
#
_cell.length_a   1.000
_cell.length_b   1.000
_cell.length_c   1.000
_cell.angle_alpha   90.00
_cell.angle_beta   90.00
_cell.angle_gamma   90.00
#
_symmetry.space_group_name_H-M   'P 1'
#
loop_
_entity.id
_entity.type
_entity.pdbx_description
1 polymer ?
#
loop_
_entity_poly.entity_id
_entity_poly.type
_entity_poly.pdbx_seq_one_letter_code
_entity_poly.pdbx_strand_id
1 'polypeptide(L)'
;HHDNRDFAVIPNYQPRGQSLADQTSMGVVRGFQWLTVFLQLYIRAYARACRVETSVASDMNTFLSGWLSEMTEDEKTFLKFSQILHEWIPCPPLLSREAAMAALTGTATPSDATAAPAQNGGVDPAANTNGDQERKQSPPPPHVKQDGSAPVTVEASAETAVKYFEDAAARAKALADQGELLWEVCHVAALAQEAYILLQIVSLPYISKSGKSKIKLADSGPVVESLKAVRAQAATHLRTISTLLNDIAEKEGSTTRKDEWAEGCAPLGEANSALGNEFASSVAKKTLEARKTVCEGLANGIVKVVAGN
;
A
#
# COMPACT_ATOMS: atom_id res chain seq x y z
N HIS A 1 21.19 -2.33 -8.46
CA HIS A 1 20.39 -3.51 -8.07
C HIS A 1 20.48 -4.51 -9.21
N HIS A 2 20.71 -5.79 -8.91
CA HIS A 2 20.69 -6.85 -9.92
C HIS A 2 19.42 -7.68 -9.72
N ASP A 3 18.61 -7.81 -10.76
CA ASP A 3 17.51 -8.77 -10.77
C ASP A 3 18.06 -10.14 -11.13
N ASN A 4 18.23 -10.99 -10.12
CA ASN A 4 18.80 -12.33 -10.27
C ASN A 4 17.70 -13.41 -10.34
N ARG A 5 16.45 -13.04 -10.64
CA ARG A 5 15.37 -14.01 -10.83
C ARG A 5 15.69 -14.86 -12.06
N ASP A 6 15.94 -16.14 -11.84
CA ASP A 6 16.19 -17.10 -12.92
C ASP A 6 14.86 -17.66 -13.43
N PHE A 7 14.37 -17.06 -14.52
CA PHE A 7 13.17 -17.53 -15.23
C PHE A 7 13.45 -18.73 -16.14
N ALA A 8 14.70 -19.17 -16.25
CA ALA A 8 15.15 -20.30 -17.06
C ALA A 8 15.48 -21.56 -16.23
N VAL A 9 15.29 -21.51 -14.90
CA VAL A 9 15.56 -22.65 -14.00
C VAL A 9 14.69 -23.87 -14.33
N ILE A 10 13.47 -23.64 -14.81
CA ILE A 10 12.57 -24.70 -15.26
C ILE A 10 12.82 -24.91 -16.76
N PRO A 11 13.07 -26.14 -17.23
CA PRO A 11 13.19 -26.41 -18.65
C PRO A 11 11.95 -25.93 -19.40
N ASN A 12 12.17 -25.12 -20.44
CA ASN A 12 11.07 -24.52 -21.18
C ASN A 12 10.49 -25.51 -22.20
N TYR A 13 9.41 -26.18 -21.81
CA TYR A 13 8.63 -27.07 -22.69
C TYR A 13 7.42 -26.37 -23.33
N GLN A 14 7.33 -25.04 -23.26
CA GLN A 14 6.17 -24.32 -23.76
C GLN A 14 6.09 -24.35 -25.30
N PRO A 15 4.88 -24.45 -25.88
CA PRO A 15 4.71 -24.40 -27.32
C PRO A 15 5.31 -23.11 -27.89
N ARG A 16 6.03 -23.20 -29.01
CA ARG A 16 6.66 -22.07 -29.73
C ARG A 16 7.83 -21.39 -29.02
N GLY A 17 8.40 -21.99 -27.96
CA GLY A 17 9.63 -21.50 -27.34
C GLY A 17 9.49 -20.17 -26.59
N GLN A 18 8.26 -19.73 -26.30
CA GLN A 18 8.01 -18.58 -25.43
C GLN A 18 8.39 -18.88 -23.99
N SER A 19 8.90 -17.91 -23.25
CA SER A 19 9.27 -18.15 -21.85
C SER A 19 8.02 -18.36 -20.99
N LEU A 20 8.14 -19.20 -19.95
CA LEU A 20 7.07 -19.39 -18.97
C LEU A 20 6.68 -18.06 -18.32
N ALA A 21 7.66 -17.17 -18.09
CA ALA A 21 7.43 -15.85 -17.52
C ALA A 21 6.53 -14.99 -18.42
N ASP A 22 6.78 -14.98 -19.73
CA ASP A 22 5.95 -14.20 -20.66
C ASP A 22 4.52 -14.72 -20.71
N GLN A 23 4.35 -16.05 -20.68
CA GLN A 23 3.03 -16.69 -20.74
C GLN A 23 2.22 -16.59 -19.44
N THR A 24 2.90 -16.49 -18.30
CA THR A 24 2.27 -16.44 -16.97
C THR A 24 2.24 -15.04 -16.38
N SER A 25 2.91 -14.08 -17.01
CA SER A 25 2.83 -12.66 -16.62
C SER A 25 1.38 -12.17 -16.74
N MET A 26 0.84 -11.67 -15.64
CA MET A 26 -0.46 -11.02 -15.59
C MET A 26 -0.22 -9.54 -15.28
N GLY A 27 -0.52 -8.67 -16.24
CA GLY A 27 -0.38 -7.22 -16.10
C GLY A 27 1.07 -6.72 -16.22
N VAL A 28 1.32 -5.53 -15.66
CA VAL A 28 2.61 -4.84 -15.76
C VAL A 28 3.67 -5.55 -14.92
N VAL A 29 4.82 -5.87 -15.53
CA VAL A 29 5.96 -6.45 -14.83
C VAL A 29 6.48 -5.44 -13.80
N ARG A 30 6.42 -5.80 -12.53
CA ARG A 30 6.91 -4.96 -11.43
C ARG A 30 8.41 -5.14 -11.26
N GLY A 31 9.13 -4.04 -11.31
CA GLY A 31 10.56 -3.98 -11.17
C GLY A 31 11.00 -3.55 -9.78
N PHE A 32 12.31 -3.31 -9.67
CA PHE A 32 12.94 -2.76 -8.47
C PHE A 32 12.37 -1.39 -8.08
N GLN A 33 11.91 -0.61 -9.07
CA GLN A 33 11.41 0.75 -8.83
C GLN A 33 10.07 0.73 -8.12
N TRP A 34 9.14 -0.10 -8.59
CA TRP A 34 7.88 -0.37 -7.89
C TRP A 34 8.11 -0.77 -6.42
N LEU A 35 8.99 -1.75 -6.17
CA LEU A 35 9.30 -2.19 -4.80
C LEU A 35 9.88 -1.06 -3.95
N THR A 36 10.77 -0.26 -4.55
CA THR A 36 11.39 0.87 -3.87
C THR A 36 10.35 1.89 -3.44
N VAL A 37 9.39 2.25 -4.32
CA VAL A 37 8.32 3.19 -3.98
C VAL A 37 7.51 2.68 -2.79
N PHE A 38 7.00 1.45 -2.84
CA PHE A 38 6.20 0.89 -1.75
C PHE A 38 6.98 0.81 -0.44
N LEU A 39 8.24 0.36 -0.48
CA LEU A 39 9.08 0.30 0.72
C LEU A 39 9.30 1.70 1.35
N GLN A 40 9.52 2.72 0.51
CA GLN A 40 9.66 4.10 0.97
C GLN A 40 8.40 4.61 1.67
N LEU A 41 7.21 4.27 1.16
CA LEU A 41 5.93 4.63 1.81
C LEU A 41 5.86 4.13 3.25
N TYR A 42 6.16 2.84 3.48
CA TYR A 42 6.12 2.28 4.83
C TYR A 42 7.24 2.81 5.72
N ILE A 43 8.47 2.94 5.21
CA ILE A 43 9.58 3.48 6.00
C ILE A 43 9.23 4.89 6.49
N ARG A 44 8.65 5.74 5.64
CA ARG A 44 8.22 7.08 6.01
C ARG A 44 7.09 7.05 7.04
N ALA A 45 6.09 6.20 6.88
CA ALA A 45 5.01 6.05 7.84
C ALA A 45 5.51 5.57 9.21
N TYR A 46 6.34 4.53 9.24
CA TYR A 46 6.92 3.99 10.47
C TYR A 46 7.89 4.96 11.14
N ALA A 47 8.75 5.66 10.40
CA ALA A 47 9.67 6.64 10.98
C ALA A 47 8.90 7.72 11.76
N ARG A 48 7.78 8.21 11.19
CA ARG A 48 6.89 9.17 11.87
C ARG A 48 6.19 8.56 13.08
N ALA A 49 5.65 7.36 12.94
CA ALA A 49 4.97 6.66 14.04
C ALA A 49 5.91 6.39 15.23
N CYS A 50 7.16 6.01 14.94
CA CYS A 50 8.21 5.74 15.91
C CYS A 50 8.88 7.02 16.42
N ARG A 51 8.62 8.18 15.81
CA ARG A 51 9.22 9.49 16.18
C ARG A 51 10.76 9.45 16.13
N VAL A 52 11.32 8.77 15.13
CA VAL A 52 12.77 8.63 14.92
C VAL A 52 13.18 9.40 13.68
N GLU A 53 14.28 10.15 13.78
CA GLU A 53 14.92 10.75 12.62
C GLU A 53 15.68 9.68 11.85
N THR A 54 15.31 9.47 10.60
CA THR A 54 16.10 8.64 9.70
C THR A 54 16.66 9.54 8.62
N SER A 55 17.99 9.56 8.44
CA SER A 55 18.65 10.20 7.28
C SER A 55 18.10 9.67 5.95
N VAL A 56 17.52 8.49 5.99
CA VAL A 56 16.83 7.85 4.87
C VAL A 56 15.50 8.55 4.56
N ALA A 57 14.72 9.01 5.55
CA ALA A 57 13.42 9.65 5.31
C ALA A 57 13.52 11.00 4.60
N SER A 58 14.61 11.76 4.79
CA SER A 58 14.83 13.03 4.09
C SER A 58 15.10 12.81 2.59
N ASP A 59 15.90 11.79 2.25
CA ASP A 59 16.23 11.44 0.86
C ASP A 59 15.08 10.70 0.14
N MET A 60 14.18 10.06 0.91
CA MET A 60 12.99 9.34 0.42
C MET A 60 11.78 10.25 0.09
N ASN A 61 11.94 11.58 0.14
CA ASN A 61 10.89 12.51 -0.29
C ASN A 61 10.81 12.67 -1.81
N THR A 62 11.80 12.17 -2.56
CA THR A 62 11.87 12.32 -4.01
C THR A 62 11.57 10.98 -4.67
N PHE A 63 10.39 10.86 -5.29
CA PHE A 63 10.11 9.79 -6.23
C PHE A 63 10.55 10.24 -7.61
N LEU A 64 11.54 9.57 -8.21
CA LEU A 64 11.96 9.92 -9.57
C LEU A 64 10.81 9.61 -10.54
N SER A 65 10.56 10.51 -11.49
CA SER A 65 9.45 10.37 -12.46
C SER A 65 9.49 9.05 -13.25
N GLY A 66 10.70 8.53 -13.51
CA GLY A 66 10.90 7.21 -14.12
C GLY A 66 10.39 6.04 -13.26
N TRP A 67 10.31 6.19 -11.94
CA TRP A 67 9.79 5.13 -11.05
C TRP A 67 8.27 5.00 -11.11
N LEU A 68 7.59 6.06 -11.50
CA LEU A 68 6.13 6.08 -11.59
C LEU A 68 5.60 5.42 -12.87
N SER A 69 6.45 5.19 -13.88
CA SER A 69 6.01 4.52 -15.12
C SER A 69 5.72 3.04 -14.93
N GLU A 70 6.30 2.40 -13.90
CA GLU A 70 6.01 1.00 -13.56
C GLU A 70 4.72 0.84 -12.74
N MET A 71 4.05 1.93 -12.35
CA MET A 71 2.87 1.93 -11.47
C MET A 71 1.56 2.03 -12.26
N THR A 72 0.54 1.32 -11.79
CA THR A 72 -0.84 1.46 -12.29
C THR A 72 -1.42 2.80 -11.83
N GLU A 73 -2.53 3.22 -12.44
CA GLU A 73 -3.22 4.45 -12.02
C GLU A 73 -3.78 4.34 -10.60
N ASP A 74 -4.23 3.15 -10.19
CA ASP A 74 -4.69 2.91 -8.82
C ASP A 74 -3.55 3.08 -7.80
N GLU A 75 -2.35 2.58 -8.11
CA GLU A 75 -1.19 2.74 -7.24
C GLU A 75 -0.63 4.16 -7.20
N LYS A 76 -0.69 4.89 -8.32
CA LYS A 76 -0.35 6.31 -8.34
C LYS A 76 -1.31 7.11 -7.46
N THR A 77 -2.58 6.73 -7.45
CA THR A 77 -3.60 7.33 -6.58
C THR A 77 -3.32 6.99 -5.11
N PHE A 78 -2.91 5.76 -4.81
CA PHE A 78 -2.43 5.35 -3.48
C PHE A 78 -1.19 6.13 -3.01
N LEU A 79 -0.22 6.34 -3.91
CA LEU A 79 0.96 7.17 -3.63
C LEU A 79 0.57 8.61 -3.28
N LYS A 80 -0.33 9.22 -4.07
CA LYS A 80 -0.87 10.57 -3.79
C LYS A 80 -1.57 10.62 -2.44
N PHE A 81 -2.36 9.60 -2.10
CA PHE A 81 -2.99 9.48 -0.78
C PHE A 81 -1.94 9.50 0.34
N SER A 82 -0.84 8.75 0.20
CA SER A 82 0.24 8.79 1.20
C SER A 82 0.86 10.19 1.33
N GLN A 83 1.05 10.92 0.22
CA GLN A 83 1.56 12.29 0.25
C GLN A 83 0.60 13.23 1.01
N ILE A 84 -0.71 13.10 0.77
CA ILE A 84 -1.73 13.85 1.51
C ILE A 84 -1.64 13.57 3.02
N LEU A 85 -1.49 12.29 3.43
CA LEU A 85 -1.28 11.97 4.85
C LEU A 85 -0.04 12.67 5.42
N HIS A 86 1.00 12.83 4.60
CA HIS A 86 2.23 13.48 5.02
C HIS A 86 2.08 14.99 5.24
N GLU A 87 1.36 15.66 4.34
CA GLU A 87 1.08 17.10 4.39
C GLU A 87 0.04 17.44 5.46
N TRP A 88 -1.00 16.62 5.57
CA TRP A 88 -2.12 16.83 6.49
C TRP A 88 -1.75 16.65 7.95
N ILE A 89 -1.05 15.55 8.26
CA ILE A 89 -0.78 15.15 9.64
C ILE A 89 0.58 15.74 10.01
N PRO A 90 0.66 16.61 11.05
CA PRO A 90 1.93 17.17 11.50
C PRO A 90 2.93 16.08 11.87
N CYS A 91 4.23 16.38 11.75
CA CYS A 91 5.24 15.45 12.26
C CYS A 91 5.24 15.56 13.80
N PRO A 92 5.06 14.45 14.55
CA PRO A 92 5.22 14.49 15.98
C PRO A 92 6.69 14.83 16.33
N PRO A 93 6.94 15.53 17.46
CA PRO A 93 8.29 15.85 17.88
C PRO A 93 9.10 14.56 18.08
N LEU A 94 10.36 14.55 17.65
CA LEU A 94 11.23 13.39 17.78
C LEU A 94 11.41 13.00 19.26
N LEU A 95 11.58 11.70 19.50
CA LEU A 95 11.97 11.20 20.82
C LEU A 95 13.43 11.58 21.07
N SER A 96 13.76 11.96 22.31
CA SER A 96 15.16 11.98 22.73
C SER A 96 15.75 10.56 22.59
N ARG A 97 17.07 10.46 22.37
CA ARG A 97 17.76 9.18 22.25
C ARG A 97 17.52 8.27 23.47
N GLU A 98 17.47 8.86 24.67
CA GLU A 98 17.19 8.16 25.92
C GLU A 98 15.74 7.63 25.97
N ALA A 99 14.78 8.43 25.53
CA ALA A 99 13.37 8.01 25.45
C ALA A 99 13.13 6.94 24.38
N ALA A 100 13.82 7.03 23.25
CA ALA A 100 13.78 6.00 22.20
C ALA A 100 14.34 4.66 22.71
N MET A 101 15.47 4.69 23.43
CA MET A 101 16.05 3.50 24.05
C MET A 101 15.16 2.91 25.14
N ALA A 102 14.54 3.75 25.99
CA ALA A 102 13.63 3.29 27.04
C ALA A 102 12.34 2.66 26.49
N ALA A 103 11.85 3.15 25.34
CA ALA A 103 10.73 2.55 24.63
C ALA A 103 11.13 1.19 24.00
N LEU A 104 12.34 1.09 23.45
CA LEU A 104 12.89 -0.15 22.89
C LEU A 104 13.11 -1.24 23.96
N THR A 105 13.51 -0.87 25.19
CA THR A 105 13.70 -1.81 26.31
C THR A 105 12.42 -2.12 27.09
N GLY A 106 11.28 -1.53 26.69
CA GLY A 106 9.98 -1.73 27.35
C GLY A 106 9.87 -1.13 28.76
N THR A 107 10.80 -0.26 29.15
CA THR A 107 10.89 0.31 30.50
C THR A 107 10.14 1.64 30.65
N ALA A 108 9.68 2.23 29.54
CA ALA A 108 8.85 3.44 29.55
C ALA A 108 7.81 3.42 28.43
N THR A 109 6.71 4.13 28.62
CA THR A 109 5.73 4.34 27.55
C THR A 109 6.12 5.58 26.72
N PRO A 110 5.96 5.57 25.38
CA PRO A 110 6.29 6.72 24.52
C PRO A 110 5.54 8.02 24.88
N SER A 111 4.50 7.93 25.72
CA SER A 111 3.74 9.06 26.27
C SER A 111 4.50 9.85 27.35
N ASP A 112 5.53 9.28 27.96
CA ASP A 112 6.32 9.94 29.03
C ASP A 112 7.56 10.68 28.49
N ALA A 113 7.76 10.66 27.16
CA ALA A 113 8.98 11.11 26.52
C ALA A 113 9.03 12.63 26.33
N THR A 114 10.06 13.26 26.90
CA THR A 114 10.48 14.63 26.57
C THR A 114 10.95 14.71 25.12
N ALA A 115 10.54 15.77 24.42
CA ALA A 115 10.99 16.04 23.05
C ALA A 115 12.52 16.17 23.01
N ALA A 116 13.15 15.70 21.93
CA ALA A 116 14.55 16.00 21.69
C ALA A 116 14.75 17.52 21.64
N PRO A 117 15.82 18.08 22.26
CA PRO A 117 16.13 19.49 22.11
C PRO A 117 16.31 19.79 20.61
N ALA A 118 15.69 20.87 20.13
CA ALA A 118 15.82 21.30 18.75
C ALA A 118 17.31 21.50 18.42
N GLN A 119 17.87 20.66 17.55
CA GLN A 119 19.17 20.96 16.95
C GLN A 119 18.94 22.10 15.95
N ASN A 120 19.06 23.33 16.43
CA ASN A 120 19.27 24.47 15.56
C ASN A 120 20.53 24.19 14.75
N GLY A 121 20.38 24.01 13.43
CA GLY A 121 21.48 23.85 12.48
C GLY A 121 22.30 25.13 12.31
N GLY A 122 22.95 25.57 13.38
CA GLY A 122 24.07 26.52 13.33
C GLY A 122 25.33 25.72 13.04
N VAL A 123 25.74 25.69 11.78
CA VAL A 123 27.07 25.21 11.41
C VAL A 123 28.08 26.27 11.82
N ASP A 124 28.74 26.08 12.97
CA ASP A 124 30.00 26.75 13.26
C ASP A 124 31.13 25.98 12.55
N PRO A 125 31.91 26.62 11.65
CA PRO A 125 32.94 25.94 10.89
C PRO A 125 34.25 25.97 11.68
N ALA A 126 34.55 24.93 12.46
CA ALA A 126 35.91 24.72 12.91
C ALA A 126 36.22 23.25 13.24
N ALA A 127 37.18 22.72 12.48
CA ALA A 127 38.06 21.61 12.82
C ALA A 127 37.45 20.20 12.93
N ASN A 128 37.52 19.44 11.84
CA ASN A 128 38.54 18.38 11.78
C ASN A 128 38.77 17.88 10.35
N THR A 129 40.05 17.90 9.99
CA THR A 129 40.68 17.51 8.74
C THR A 129 41.02 16.01 8.70
N ASN A 130 41.06 15.48 7.47
CA ASN A 130 41.65 14.23 6.97
C ASN A 130 40.78 12.96 7.09
N GLY A 131 40.53 12.16 6.04
CA GLY A 131 40.98 12.15 4.65
C GLY A 131 40.39 10.94 3.90
N ASP A 132 40.33 11.06 2.56
CA ASP A 132 40.19 10.01 1.52
C ASP A 132 38.84 9.24 1.44
N GLN A 133 38.20 8.99 0.29
CA GLN A 133 38.61 9.04 -1.12
C GLN A 133 37.37 9.11 -2.03
N GLU A 134 37.58 9.60 -3.25
CA GLU A 134 36.64 9.94 -4.33
C GLU A 134 35.53 8.90 -4.64
N ARG A 135 34.27 9.33 -4.54
CA ARG A 135 33.20 8.88 -5.46
C ARG A 135 32.83 10.05 -6.36
N LYS A 136 33.20 9.96 -7.63
CA LYS A 136 32.75 10.87 -8.69
C LYS A 136 31.23 11.00 -8.64
N GLN A 137 30.75 12.15 -8.20
CA GLN A 137 29.35 12.54 -8.25
C GLN A 137 29.01 12.84 -9.71
N SER A 138 28.14 12.03 -10.29
CA SER A 138 27.34 12.45 -11.44
C SER A 138 26.45 13.62 -11.01
N PRO A 139 26.22 14.64 -11.87
CA PRO A 139 25.42 15.81 -11.48
C PRO A 139 24.00 15.36 -11.09
N PRO A 140 23.41 15.94 -10.03
CA PRO A 140 22.04 15.61 -9.65
C PRO A 140 21.08 16.00 -10.79
N PRO A 141 20.09 15.16 -11.13
CA PRO A 141 19.05 15.54 -12.08
C PRO A 141 18.27 16.74 -11.52
N PRO A 142 17.75 17.63 -12.40
CA PRO A 142 17.18 18.90 -12.00
C PRO A 142 16.04 18.70 -10.99
N HIS A 143 16.21 19.32 -9.82
CA HIS A 143 15.18 19.46 -8.81
C HIS A 143 13.97 20.16 -9.41
N VAL A 144 12.86 19.44 -9.58
CA VAL A 144 11.55 20.08 -9.74
C VAL A 144 11.18 20.60 -8.35
N LYS A 145 11.47 21.87 -8.09
CA LYS A 145 10.84 22.60 -7.00
C LYS A 145 9.35 22.66 -7.31
N GLN A 146 8.54 22.09 -6.45
CA GLN A 146 7.09 22.22 -6.55
C GLN A 146 6.75 23.66 -6.13
N ASP A 147 6.43 24.49 -7.12
CA ASP A 147 6.07 25.90 -6.91
C ASP A 147 4.77 26.02 -6.08
N GLY A 148 4.85 26.78 -4.99
CA GLY A 148 3.80 27.65 -4.47
C GLY A 148 2.38 27.12 -4.30
N SER A 149 2.16 25.98 -3.62
CA SER A 149 0.80 25.64 -3.16
C SER A 149 0.37 26.52 -1.97
N ALA A 150 -0.84 27.08 -2.06
CA ALA A 150 -1.52 27.75 -0.95
C ALA A 150 -1.56 26.82 0.29
N PRO A 151 -1.63 27.36 1.53
CA PRO A 151 -1.65 26.54 2.73
C PRO A 151 -2.83 25.55 2.66
N VAL A 152 -2.51 24.25 2.58
CA VAL A 152 -3.49 23.17 2.57
C VAL A 152 -4.17 23.14 3.94
N THR A 153 -5.50 23.28 3.96
CA THR A 153 -6.25 23.25 5.23
C THR A 153 -6.46 21.82 5.72
N VAL A 154 -6.66 21.69 7.04
CA VAL A 154 -6.96 20.38 7.67
C VAL A 154 -8.23 19.77 7.09
N GLU A 155 -9.25 20.59 6.78
CA GLU A 155 -10.50 20.11 6.19
C GLU A 155 -10.30 19.55 4.78
N ALA A 156 -9.62 20.30 3.89
CA ALA A 156 -9.42 19.89 2.50
C ALA A 156 -8.63 18.57 2.39
N SER A 157 -7.62 18.40 3.23
CA SER A 157 -6.85 17.16 3.31
C SER A 157 -7.68 15.98 3.83
N ALA A 158 -8.50 16.20 4.86
CA ALA A 158 -9.37 15.17 5.41
C ALA A 158 -10.43 14.71 4.40
N GLU A 159 -11.04 15.65 3.67
CA GLU A 159 -11.99 15.37 2.60
C GLU A 159 -11.33 14.56 1.48
N THR A 160 -10.14 14.97 1.04
CA THR A 160 -9.40 14.23 -0.01
C THR A 160 -9.03 12.82 0.45
N ALA A 161 -8.66 12.65 1.73
CA ALA A 161 -8.36 11.35 2.31
C ALA A 161 -9.59 10.43 2.34
N VAL A 162 -10.78 10.95 2.67
CA VAL A 162 -12.03 10.16 2.59
C VAL A 162 -12.35 9.80 1.16
N LYS A 163 -12.26 10.79 0.25
CA LYS A 163 -12.56 10.61 -1.17
C LYS A 163 -11.75 9.49 -1.80
N TYR A 164 -10.49 9.31 -1.40
CA TYR A 164 -9.69 8.16 -1.85
C TYR A 164 -10.38 6.81 -1.59
N PHE A 165 -10.96 6.60 -0.40
CA PHE A 165 -11.63 5.35 -0.06
C PHE A 165 -12.98 5.21 -0.77
N GLU A 166 -13.70 6.32 -0.95
CA GLU A 166 -14.93 6.37 -1.74
C GLU A 166 -14.65 5.97 -3.20
N ASP A 167 -13.68 6.63 -3.84
CA ASP A 167 -13.27 6.38 -5.21
C ASP A 167 -12.77 4.93 -5.38
N ALA A 168 -12.01 4.40 -4.42
CA ALA A 168 -11.55 3.00 -4.44
C ALA A 168 -12.72 2.01 -4.36
N ALA A 169 -13.73 2.28 -3.51
CA ALA A 169 -14.92 1.45 -3.42
C ALA A 169 -15.75 1.49 -4.71
N ALA A 170 -15.93 2.69 -5.28
CA ALA A 170 -16.60 2.87 -6.57
C ALA A 170 -15.85 2.17 -7.71
N ARG A 171 -14.52 2.25 -7.73
CA ARG A 171 -13.66 1.61 -8.73
C ARG A 171 -13.74 0.08 -8.65
N ALA A 172 -13.66 -0.48 -7.44
CA ALA A 172 -13.78 -1.92 -7.23
C ALA A 172 -15.15 -2.44 -7.72
N LYS A 173 -16.22 -1.70 -7.42
CA LYS A 173 -17.57 -2.01 -7.92
C LYS A 173 -17.65 -1.94 -9.45
N ALA A 174 -17.12 -0.89 -10.06
CA ALA A 174 -17.14 -0.73 -11.51
C ALA A 174 -16.42 -1.88 -12.23
N LEU A 175 -15.26 -2.31 -11.72
CA LEU A 175 -14.52 -3.47 -12.23
C LEU A 175 -15.34 -4.76 -12.13
N ALA A 176 -15.99 -4.99 -10.98
CA ALA A 176 -16.83 -6.16 -10.79
C ALA A 176 -18.06 -6.18 -11.72
N ASP A 177 -18.71 -5.03 -11.90
CA ASP A 177 -19.90 -4.89 -12.74
C ASP A 177 -19.57 -5.02 -14.25
N GLN A 178 -18.37 -4.60 -14.67
CA GLN A 178 -17.88 -4.73 -16.05
C GLN A 178 -17.44 -6.15 -16.42
N GLY A 179 -17.34 -7.06 -15.43
CA GLY A 179 -16.82 -8.41 -15.65
C GLY A 179 -15.32 -8.43 -15.93
N GLU A 180 -14.59 -7.41 -15.47
CA GLU A 180 -13.13 -7.31 -15.60
C GLU A 180 -12.42 -8.42 -14.82
N LEU A 181 -11.11 -8.53 -15.01
CA LEU A 181 -10.32 -9.60 -14.42
C LEU A 181 -10.36 -9.53 -12.89
N LEU A 182 -10.66 -10.66 -12.24
CA LEU A 182 -10.82 -10.74 -10.78
C LEU A 182 -9.65 -10.12 -10.00
N TRP A 183 -8.42 -10.29 -10.50
CA TRP A 183 -7.22 -9.77 -9.85
C TRP A 183 -7.22 -8.23 -9.77
N GLU A 184 -7.89 -7.52 -10.68
CA GLU A 184 -7.98 -6.05 -10.66
C GLU A 184 -8.87 -5.58 -9.50
N VAL A 185 -10.02 -6.24 -9.30
CA VAL A 185 -10.88 -5.97 -8.14
C VAL A 185 -10.12 -6.22 -6.83
N CYS A 186 -9.42 -7.36 -6.75
CA CYS A 186 -8.60 -7.69 -5.59
C CYS A 186 -7.44 -6.70 -5.40
N HIS A 187 -6.85 -6.18 -6.48
CA HIS A 187 -5.76 -5.20 -6.41
C HIS A 187 -6.24 -3.86 -5.82
N VAL A 188 -7.35 -3.32 -6.31
CA VAL A 188 -7.95 -2.08 -5.77
C VAL A 188 -8.32 -2.25 -4.30
N ALA A 189 -8.93 -3.39 -3.96
CA ALA A 189 -9.28 -3.71 -2.58
C ALA A 189 -8.05 -3.80 -1.66
N ALA A 190 -6.96 -4.41 -2.13
CA ALA A 190 -5.71 -4.49 -1.39
C ALA A 190 -5.09 -3.09 -1.18
N LEU A 191 -5.07 -2.24 -2.21
CA LEU A 191 -4.57 -0.86 -2.07
C LEU A 191 -5.41 -0.01 -1.10
N ALA A 192 -6.73 -0.19 -1.09
CA ALA A 192 -7.60 0.45 -0.11
C ALA A 192 -7.28 -0.04 1.32
N GLN A 193 -7.06 -1.35 1.50
CA GLN A 193 -6.65 -1.90 2.79
C GLN A 193 -5.30 -1.33 3.24
N GLU A 194 -4.31 -1.27 2.36
CA GLU A 194 -2.99 -0.71 2.67
C GLU A 194 -3.02 0.78 2.98
N ALA A 195 -3.87 1.56 2.29
CA ALA A 195 -4.12 2.96 2.62
C ALA A 195 -4.65 3.14 4.03
N TYR A 196 -5.57 2.28 4.46
CA TYR A 196 -6.06 2.33 5.82
C TYR A 196 -4.97 1.94 6.83
N ILE A 197 -4.12 0.94 6.52
CA ILE A 197 -2.97 0.57 7.35
C ILE A 197 -2.00 1.76 7.49
N LEU A 198 -1.66 2.44 6.39
CA LEU A 198 -0.82 3.64 6.44
C LEU A 198 -1.46 4.73 7.30
N LEU A 199 -2.75 5.02 7.10
CA LEU A 199 -3.52 5.96 7.92
C LEU A 199 -3.41 5.58 9.39
N GLN A 200 -3.57 4.30 9.76
CA GLN A 200 -3.43 3.84 11.14
C GLN A 200 -2.03 4.13 11.68
N ILE A 201 -0.98 3.72 10.96
CA ILE A 201 0.42 3.88 11.37
C ILE A 201 0.72 5.35 11.65
N VAL A 202 0.42 6.24 10.71
CA VAL A 202 0.77 7.68 10.86
C VAL A 202 -0.02 8.38 11.95
N SER A 203 -1.20 7.85 12.32
CA SER A 203 -2.03 8.42 13.39
C SER A 203 -1.82 7.78 14.76
N LEU A 204 -1.00 6.72 14.87
CA LEU A 204 -0.63 6.10 16.16
C LEU A 204 -0.07 7.06 17.22
N PRO A 205 0.72 8.10 16.87
CA PRO A 205 1.20 9.08 17.85
C PRO A 205 0.08 9.96 18.41
N TYR A 206 -0.98 10.16 17.63
CA TYR A 206 -2.05 11.10 17.95
C TYR A 206 -3.21 10.43 18.67
N ILE A 207 -3.59 9.22 18.24
CA ILE A 207 -4.81 8.52 18.69
C ILE A 207 -4.44 7.11 19.15
N SER A 208 -4.87 6.73 20.35
CA SER A 208 -4.77 5.35 20.84
C SER A 208 -5.71 4.40 20.11
N LYS A 209 -5.55 3.08 20.32
CA LYS A 209 -6.54 2.09 19.86
C LYS A 209 -7.95 2.41 20.39
N SER A 210 -8.04 2.86 21.65
CA SER A 210 -9.29 3.30 22.28
C SER A 210 -9.82 4.67 21.83
N GLY A 211 -9.23 5.28 20.79
CA GLY A 211 -9.68 6.59 20.27
C GLY A 211 -9.29 7.80 21.12
N LYS A 212 -8.50 7.61 22.18
CA LYS A 212 -8.07 8.69 23.08
C LYS A 212 -6.83 9.39 22.55
N SER A 213 -6.79 10.71 22.65
CA SER A 213 -5.63 11.51 22.24
C SER A 213 -4.42 11.18 23.12
N LYS A 214 -3.27 10.90 22.50
CA LYS A 214 -2.01 10.55 23.19
C LYS A 214 -1.06 11.74 23.38
N ILE A 215 -1.01 12.62 22.39
CA ILE A 215 -0.14 13.80 22.41
C ILE A 215 -1.01 15.04 22.42
N LYS A 216 -0.71 15.97 23.31
CA LYS A 216 -1.28 17.32 23.33
C LYS A 216 -0.30 18.25 22.63
N LEU A 217 -0.37 18.35 21.30
CA LEU A 217 0.26 19.45 20.58
C LEU A 217 -0.65 20.68 20.70
N ALA A 218 -0.07 21.87 20.82
CA ALA A 218 -0.82 23.12 21.06
C ALA A 218 -1.92 23.39 20.00
N ASP A 219 -1.84 22.76 18.83
CA ASP A 219 -2.79 22.96 17.72
C ASP A 219 -3.29 21.63 17.08
N SER A 220 -3.12 20.47 17.74
CA SER A 220 -3.49 19.17 17.15
C SER A 220 -4.96 18.79 17.31
N GLY A 221 -5.78 19.59 18.01
CA GLY A 221 -7.20 19.29 18.28
C GLY A 221 -8.01 19.04 16.99
N PRO A 222 -8.01 19.98 16.03
CA PRO A 222 -8.72 19.80 14.75
C PRO A 222 -8.22 18.60 13.94
N VAL A 223 -6.92 18.34 13.96
CA VAL A 223 -6.31 17.19 13.26
C VAL A 223 -6.75 15.86 13.90
N VAL A 224 -6.82 15.78 15.22
CA VAL A 224 -7.25 14.57 15.92
C VAL A 224 -8.73 14.25 15.64
N GLU A 225 -9.60 15.26 15.67
CA GLU A 225 -11.03 15.04 15.41
C GLU A 225 -11.28 14.67 13.94
N SER A 226 -10.61 15.35 13.00
CA SER A 226 -10.68 14.96 11.59
C SER A 226 -10.12 13.56 11.35
N LEU A 227 -9.00 13.16 11.98
CA LEU A 227 -8.48 11.79 11.90
C LEU A 227 -9.47 10.72 12.37
N LYS A 228 -10.20 10.96 13.46
CA LYS A 228 -11.26 10.04 13.93
C LYS A 228 -12.38 9.92 12.90
N ALA A 229 -12.83 11.04 12.35
CA ALA A 229 -13.87 11.09 11.33
C ALA A 229 -13.44 10.36 10.05
N VAL A 230 -12.23 10.62 9.55
CA VAL A 230 -11.67 9.95 8.36
C VAL A 230 -11.52 8.44 8.60
N ARG A 231 -11.00 8.01 9.76
CA ARG A 231 -10.91 6.58 10.10
C ARG A 231 -12.29 5.90 10.08
N ALA A 232 -13.32 6.54 10.63
CA ALA A 232 -14.67 6.00 10.65
C ALA A 232 -15.27 5.89 9.24
N GLN A 233 -15.10 6.92 8.41
CA GLN A 233 -15.61 6.92 7.02
C GLN A 233 -14.84 5.93 6.12
N ALA A 234 -13.51 5.92 6.20
CA ALA A 234 -12.68 4.95 5.49
C ALA A 234 -13.05 3.50 5.85
N ALA A 235 -13.31 3.23 7.13
CA ALA A 235 -13.79 1.93 7.59
C ALA A 235 -15.15 1.54 6.97
N THR A 236 -16.05 2.49 6.74
CA THR A 236 -17.33 2.24 6.05
C THR A 236 -17.10 1.82 4.60
N HIS A 237 -16.31 2.58 3.84
CA HIS A 237 -16.02 2.25 2.44
C HIS A 237 -15.26 0.93 2.29
N LEU A 238 -14.33 0.62 3.20
CA LEU A 238 -13.67 -0.69 3.25
C LEU A 238 -14.65 -1.84 3.51
N ARG A 239 -15.64 -1.66 4.39
CA ARG A 239 -16.69 -2.66 4.59
C ARG A 239 -17.53 -2.85 3.32
N THR A 240 -17.81 -1.80 2.56
CA THR A 240 -18.46 -1.92 1.24
C THR A 240 -17.63 -2.78 0.28
N ILE A 241 -16.31 -2.58 0.21
CA ILE A 241 -15.41 -3.41 -0.60
C ILE A 241 -15.41 -4.87 -0.10
N SER A 242 -15.37 -5.08 1.21
CA SER A 242 -15.43 -6.42 1.81
C SER A 242 -16.73 -7.16 1.44
N THR A 243 -17.89 -6.49 1.50
CA THR A 243 -19.17 -7.05 1.05
C THR A 243 -19.11 -7.42 -0.44
N LEU A 244 -18.64 -6.52 -1.30
CA LEU A 244 -18.49 -6.79 -2.73
C LEU A 244 -17.64 -8.05 -3.00
N LEU A 245 -16.52 -8.20 -2.30
CA LEU A 245 -15.65 -9.37 -2.44
C LEU A 245 -16.34 -10.67 -1.99
N ASN A 246 -17.15 -10.63 -0.93
CA ASN A 246 -17.95 -11.79 -0.52
C ASN A 246 -19.01 -12.14 -1.57
N ASP A 247 -19.70 -11.15 -2.15
CA ASP A 247 -20.68 -11.38 -3.22
C ASP A 247 -20.03 -12.06 -4.44
N ILE A 248 -18.82 -11.62 -4.82
CA ILE A 248 -18.02 -12.25 -5.87
C ILE A 248 -17.64 -13.69 -5.47
N ALA A 249 -17.20 -13.91 -4.24
CA ALA A 249 -16.82 -15.23 -3.74
C ALA A 249 -17.99 -16.23 -3.78
N GLU A 250 -19.19 -15.78 -3.39
CA GLU A 250 -20.41 -16.58 -3.46
C GLU A 250 -20.76 -16.93 -4.90
N LYS A 251 -20.66 -15.96 -5.83
CA LYS A 251 -20.87 -16.19 -7.25
C LYS A 251 -19.87 -17.20 -7.82
N GLU A 252 -18.58 -17.07 -7.52
CA GLU A 252 -17.54 -18.00 -7.96
C GLU A 252 -17.75 -19.42 -7.41
N GLY A 253 -18.28 -19.54 -6.18
CA GLY A 253 -18.62 -20.84 -5.57
C GLY A 253 -19.91 -21.50 -6.07
N SER A 254 -20.73 -20.77 -6.83
CA SER A 254 -22.07 -21.21 -7.25
C SER A 254 -22.04 -22.37 -8.26
N THR A 255 -23.14 -23.13 -8.32
CA THR A 255 -23.34 -24.17 -9.35
C THR A 255 -23.45 -23.55 -10.73
N THR A 256 -24.17 -22.43 -10.86
CA THR A 256 -24.31 -21.69 -12.13
C THR A 256 -22.95 -21.34 -12.73
N ARG A 257 -22.00 -20.86 -11.92
CA ARG A 257 -20.65 -20.53 -12.42
C ARG A 257 -19.87 -21.77 -12.87
N LYS A 258 -20.07 -22.92 -12.22
CA LYS A 258 -19.47 -24.20 -12.64
C LYS A 258 -20.04 -24.66 -13.98
N ASP A 259 -21.35 -24.49 -14.18
CA ASP A 259 -22.02 -24.84 -15.43
C ASP A 259 -21.54 -23.94 -16.58
N GLU A 260 -21.47 -22.62 -16.37
CA GLU A 260 -20.91 -21.66 -17.34
C GLU A 260 -19.46 -22.02 -17.74
N TRP A 261 -18.65 -22.46 -16.77
CA TRP A 261 -17.28 -22.92 -17.04
C TRP A 261 -17.27 -24.21 -17.88
N ALA A 262 -18.10 -25.19 -17.52
CA ALA A 262 -18.18 -26.46 -18.23
C ALA A 262 -18.62 -26.25 -19.69
N GLU A 263 -19.61 -25.39 -19.92
CA GLU A 263 -20.06 -25.00 -21.26
C GLU A 263 -18.93 -24.32 -22.05
N GLY A 264 -18.22 -23.37 -21.44
CA GLY A 264 -17.07 -22.71 -22.08
C GLY A 264 -15.90 -23.64 -22.43
N CYS A 265 -15.77 -24.77 -21.73
CA CYS A 265 -14.74 -25.78 -21.99
C CYS A 265 -15.19 -26.90 -22.95
N ALA A 266 -16.46 -26.98 -23.35
CA ALA A 266 -16.96 -28.04 -24.23
C ALA A 266 -16.12 -28.25 -25.51
N PRO A 267 -15.65 -27.19 -26.22
CA PRO A 267 -14.82 -27.35 -27.42
C PRO A 267 -13.48 -28.07 -27.17
N LEU A 268 -12.93 -28.00 -25.94
CA LEU A 268 -11.67 -28.69 -25.60
C LEU A 268 -11.86 -30.20 -25.55
N GLY A 269 -12.99 -30.66 -25.02
CA GLY A 269 -13.34 -32.08 -24.95
C GLY A 269 -13.63 -32.68 -26.33
N GLU A 270 -14.23 -31.90 -27.22
CA GLU A 270 -14.45 -32.28 -28.62
C GLU A 270 -13.14 -32.41 -29.39
N ALA A 271 -12.20 -31.48 -29.17
CA ALA A 271 -10.90 -31.48 -29.83
C ALA A 271 -9.95 -32.56 -29.27
N ASN A 272 -10.09 -32.92 -27.98
CA ASN A 272 -9.24 -33.89 -27.32
C ASN A 272 -10.00 -34.61 -26.19
N SER A 273 -10.27 -35.90 -26.37
CA SER A 273 -10.99 -36.71 -25.37
C SER A 273 -10.28 -36.81 -24.02
N ALA A 274 -8.95 -36.64 -23.97
CA ALA A 274 -8.20 -36.57 -22.71
C ALA A 274 -8.47 -35.28 -21.92
N LEU A 275 -8.96 -34.22 -22.59
CA LEU A 275 -9.40 -32.95 -22.00
C LEU A 275 -10.93 -32.90 -21.87
N GLY A 276 -11.60 -34.06 -21.82
CA GLY A 276 -13.05 -34.16 -21.71
C GLY A 276 -13.62 -33.59 -20.40
N ASN A 277 -14.93 -33.75 -20.23
CA ASN A 277 -15.71 -33.11 -19.16
C ASN A 277 -15.19 -33.35 -17.74
N GLU A 278 -14.62 -34.53 -17.44
CA GLU A 278 -14.04 -34.81 -16.12
C GLU A 278 -12.81 -33.96 -15.83
N PHE A 279 -11.92 -33.81 -16.81
CA PHE A 279 -10.74 -32.95 -16.70
C PHE A 279 -11.15 -31.49 -16.52
N ALA A 280 -12.04 -31.00 -17.40
CA ALA A 280 -12.54 -29.64 -17.35
C ALA A 280 -13.22 -29.33 -16.00
N SER A 281 -14.05 -30.24 -15.49
CA SER A 281 -14.74 -30.09 -14.20
C SER A 281 -13.75 -30.07 -13.02
N SER A 282 -12.70 -30.89 -13.07
CA SER A 282 -11.65 -30.92 -12.03
C SER A 282 -10.87 -29.60 -12.00
N VAL A 283 -10.51 -29.05 -13.16
CA VAL A 283 -9.85 -27.75 -13.30
C VAL A 283 -10.78 -26.61 -12.86
N ALA A 284 -12.04 -26.64 -13.28
CA ALA A 284 -13.06 -25.68 -12.89
C ALA A 284 -13.19 -25.60 -11.37
N LYS A 285 -13.37 -26.76 -10.72
CA LYS A 285 -13.48 -26.85 -9.26
C LYS A 285 -12.28 -26.21 -8.56
N LYS A 286 -11.05 -26.55 -8.97
CA LYS A 286 -9.83 -25.99 -8.36
C LYS A 286 -9.71 -24.48 -8.57
N THR A 287 -10.02 -24.02 -9.78
CA THR A 287 -9.87 -22.61 -10.16
C THR A 287 -10.90 -21.75 -9.44
N LEU A 288 -12.17 -22.14 -9.47
CA LEU A 288 -13.27 -21.42 -8.82
C LEU A 288 -13.10 -21.42 -7.29
N GLU A 289 -12.67 -22.54 -6.70
CA GLU A 289 -12.37 -22.60 -5.25
C GLU A 289 -11.22 -21.67 -4.87
N ALA A 290 -10.15 -21.61 -5.68
CA ALA A 290 -9.03 -20.69 -5.44
C ALA A 290 -9.49 -19.23 -5.53
N ARG A 291 -10.30 -18.88 -6.54
CA ARG A 291 -10.86 -17.53 -6.70
C ARG A 291 -11.74 -17.12 -5.52
N LYS A 292 -12.64 -18.02 -5.11
CA LYS A 292 -13.47 -17.86 -3.92
C LYS A 292 -12.62 -17.62 -2.68
N THR A 293 -11.62 -18.47 -2.44
CA THR A 293 -10.73 -18.39 -1.27
C THR A 293 -9.98 -17.06 -1.21
N VAL A 294 -9.49 -16.56 -2.35
CA VAL A 294 -8.78 -15.26 -2.41
C VAL A 294 -9.72 -14.12 -2.03
N CYS A 295 -10.94 -14.11 -2.57
CA CYS A 295 -11.93 -13.07 -2.28
C CYS A 295 -12.35 -13.08 -0.81
N GLU A 296 -12.70 -14.26 -0.26
CA GLU A 296 -13.04 -14.41 1.15
C GLU A 296 -11.86 -14.02 2.06
N GLY A 297 -10.65 -14.44 1.71
CA GLY A 297 -9.43 -14.13 2.45
C GLY A 297 -9.20 -12.63 2.55
N LEU A 298 -9.31 -11.92 1.42
CA LEU A 298 -9.13 -10.47 1.38
C LEU A 298 -10.29 -9.73 2.08
N ALA A 299 -11.54 -10.14 1.85
CA ALA A 299 -12.71 -9.58 2.52
C ALA A 299 -12.59 -9.67 4.04
N ASN A 300 -12.18 -10.84 4.55
CA ASN A 300 -11.94 -11.07 5.97
C ASN A 300 -10.74 -10.29 6.49
N GLY A 301 -9.68 -10.14 5.69
CA GLY A 301 -8.52 -9.30 5.99
C GLY A 301 -8.92 -7.85 6.24
N ILE A 302 -9.75 -7.29 5.35
CA ILE A 302 -10.30 -5.93 5.49
C ILE A 302 -11.09 -5.79 6.81
N VAL A 303 -12.00 -6.73 7.10
CA VAL A 303 -12.81 -6.68 8.33
C VAL A 303 -11.91 -6.72 9.57
N LYS A 304 -10.89 -7.59 9.59
CA LYS A 304 -9.93 -7.68 10.70
C LYS A 304 -9.14 -6.38 10.90
N VAL A 305 -8.66 -5.77 9.82
CA VAL A 305 -7.92 -4.51 9.86
C VAL A 305 -8.81 -3.37 10.38
N VAL A 306 -10.06 -3.31 9.95
CA VAL A 306 -11.02 -2.31 10.40
C VAL A 306 -11.44 -2.53 11.87
N ALA A 307 -11.61 -3.79 12.29
CA ALA A 307 -12.04 -4.17 13.63
C ALA A 307 -10.92 -4.19 14.69
N GLY A 308 -9.65 -4.20 14.28
CA GLY A 308 -8.48 -4.16 15.17
C GLY A 308 -8.30 -2.86 15.97
N ASN A 309 -9.32 -1.99 15.95
CA ASN A 309 -9.41 -0.71 16.63
C ASN A 309 -10.57 -0.70 17.63
#